data_AF-X0VMP0-F1
#
_entry.id   AF-X0VMP0-F1
#
_cell.length_a   1.000
_cell.length_b   1.000
_cell.length_c   1.000
_cell.angle_alpha   90.00
_cell.angle_beta   90.00
_cell.angle_gamma   90.00
#
_symmetry.space_group_name_H-M   'P 1'
#
loop_
_entity.id
_entity.type
_entity.pdbx_description
1 polymer ?
#
loop_
_entity_poly.entity_id
_entity_poly.type
_entity_poly.pdbx_seq_one_letter_code
_entity_poly.pdbx_strand_id
1 'polypeptide(L)'
;LQNSPFVLNGITGHRDCIIDGMLVDVKSASPFSFAKFKGGLQYKDDAFGYLTQLGSYLLASQEDDRLTCKDRAAFLVMDKVSGQLHLDYHTFTQEDFYDLEETVNSRIQILSDPSTVPTKGFHPIDQNKPNAKGWVNGNKKLGVNCSYCPFKQHCWPEMRTFLYSNKPVFLTTVVKEPKVYEVPK
;
A
#
# COMPACT_ATOMS: atom_id res chain seq x y z
N LEU A 1 9.03 -20.51 -18.73
CA LEU A 1 9.03 -19.57 -17.59
C LEU A 1 8.51 -20.31 -16.36
N GLN A 2 9.35 -21.07 -15.66
CA GLN A 2 8.98 -21.61 -14.35
C GLN A 2 9.26 -20.52 -13.32
N ASN A 3 8.20 -19.94 -12.76
CA ASN A 3 8.29 -19.10 -11.58
C ASN A 3 8.34 -20.04 -10.37
N SER A 4 9.55 -20.51 -10.05
CA SER A 4 9.78 -21.18 -8.78
C SER A 4 9.43 -20.19 -7.66
N PRO A 5 8.63 -20.60 -6.65
CA PRO A 5 8.40 -19.77 -5.49
C PRO A 5 9.74 -19.45 -4.81
N PHE A 6 9.87 -18.25 -4.27
CA PHE A 6 10.96 -17.91 -3.37
C PHE A 6 10.46 -17.92 -1.93
N VAL A 7 11.38 -18.07 -0.98
CA VAL A 7 11.09 -18.09 0.44
C VAL A 7 11.90 -16.99 1.13
N LEU A 8 11.21 -16.12 1.85
CA LEU A 8 11.82 -15.11 2.72
C LEU A 8 11.36 -15.37 4.15
N ASN A 9 12.27 -15.78 5.03
CA ASN A 9 11.99 -16.06 6.44
C ASN A 9 10.78 -17.00 6.65
N GLY A 10 10.70 -18.06 5.83
CA GLY A 10 9.59 -19.02 5.85
C GLY A 10 8.31 -18.58 5.14
N ILE A 11 8.25 -17.34 4.63
CA ILE A 11 7.13 -16.82 3.86
C ILE A 11 7.36 -17.11 2.38
N THR A 12 6.45 -17.87 1.77
CA THR A 12 6.49 -18.16 0.34
C THR A 12 5.94 -16.97 -0.45
N GLY A 13 6.67 -16.56 -1.49
CA GLY A 13 6.26 -15.50 -2.41
C GLY A 13 6.38 -15.92 -3.88
N HIS A 14 5.66 -15.19 -4.72
CA HIS A 14 5.65 -15.37 -6.17
C HIS A 14 5.88 -14.01 -6.83
N ARG A 15 6.94 -13.93 -7.63
CA ARG A 15 7.25 -12.78 -8.48
C ARG A 15 6.73 -13.06 -9.89
N ASP A 16 6.40 -12.01 -10.63
CA ASP A 16 5.86 -12.15 -11.98
C ASP A 16 6.92 -12.60 -12.97
N CYS A 17 8.06 -11.91 -13.03
CA CYS A 17 9.12 -12.25 -13.97
C CYS A 17 10.49 -11.65 -13.62
N ILE A 18 11.51 -12.16 -14.31
CA ILE A 18 12.81 -11.52 -14.48
C ILE A 18 12.94 -11.26 -15.99
N ILE A 19 13.17 -10.00 -16.38
CA ILE A 19 13.35 -9.57 -17.76
C ILE A 19 14.76 -8.99 -17.86
N ASP A 20 15.58 -9.55 -18.76
CA ASP A 20 16.95 -9.09 -19.02
C ASP A 20 17.79 -8.89 -17.75
N GLY A 21 17.65 -9.80 -16.79
CA GLY A 21 18.40 -9.75 -15.54
C GLY A 21 17.78 -8.92 -14.41
N MET A 22 16.68 -8.21 -14.67
CA MET A 22 16.01 -7.36 -13.68
C MET A 22 14.70 -7.97 -13.21
N LEU A 23 14.42 -7.88 -11.91
CA LEU A 23 13.13 -8.25 -11.37
C LEU A 23 12.05 -7.27 -11.84
N VAL A 24 10.98 -7.80 -12.42
CA VAL A 24 9.86 -6.99 -12.92
C VAL A 24 8.54 -7.53 -12.37
N ASP A 25 7.77 -6.64 -11.75
CA ASP A 25 6.41 -6.89 -11.28
C ASP A 25 5.41 -6.19 -12.20
N VAL A 26 4.38 -6.90 -12.65
CA VAL A 26 3.47 -6.48 -13.70
C VAL A 26 2.16 -6.03 -13.10
N LYS A 27 1.77 -4.76 -13.34
CA LYS A 27 0.53 -4.19 -12.82
C LYS A 27 -0.37 -3.68 -13.95
N SER A 28 -1.69 -3.88 -13.79
CA SER A 28 -2.69 -3.09 -14.50
C SER A 28 -3.24 -2.01 -13.58
N ALA A 29 -3.36 -0.79 -14.07
CA ALA A 29 -3.70 0.38 -13.25
C ALA A 29 -4.84 1.20 -13.88
N SER A 30 -5.62 1.90 -13.05
CA SER A 30 -6.48 2.98 -13.55
C SER A 30 -5.64 4.16 -14.02
N PRO A 31 -6.17 5.09 -14.84
CA PRO A 31 -5.42 6.28 -15.27
C PRO A 31 -4.82 7.08 -14.11
N PHE A 32 -5.56 7.17 -12.99
CA PHE A 32 -5.09 7.85 -11.78
C PHE A 32 -3.89 7.15 -11.14
N SER A 33 -3.95 5.83 -10.96
CA SER A 33 -2.83 5.07 -10.40
C SER A 33 -1.65 4.99 -11.37
N PHE A 34 -1.92 4.84 -12.67
CA PHE A 34 -0.93 4.82 -13.73
C PHE A 34 -0.12 6.12 -13.75
N ALA A 35 -0.75 7.28 -13.55
CA ALA A 35 -0.06 8.56 -13.45
C ALA A 35 0.97 8.60 -12.30
N LYS A 36 0.74 7.88 -11.20
CA LYS A 36 1.73 7.77 -10.11
C LYS A 36 2.97 7.01 -10.53
N PHE A 37 2.80 5.83 -11.15
CA PHE A 37 3.92 5.05 -11.69
C PHE A 37 4.66 5.82 -12.78
N LYS A 38 3.93 6.51 -13.66
CA LYS A 38 4.52 7.36 -14.71
C LYS A 38 5.36 8.52 -14.15
N GLY A 39 5.05 8.96 -12.93
CA GLY A 39 5.83 9.98 -12.20
C GLY A 39 6.95 9.42 -11.32
N GLY A 40 7.14 8.09 -11.32
CA GLY A 40 7.96 7.38 -10.34
C GLY A 40 7.20 7.20 -9.02
N LEU A 41 6.76 5.97 -8.72
CA LEU A 41 6.04 5.71 -7.47
C LEU A 41 6.92 6.04 -6.25
N GLN A 42 6.39 6.79 -5.29
CA GLN A 42 7.11 7.13 -4.05
C GLN A 42 6.40 6.51 -2.84
N TYR A 43 7.15 6.18 -1.78
CA TYR A 43 6.61 5.63 -0.54
C TYR A 43 5.44 6.43 0.04
N LYS A 44 5.50 7.77 -0.01
CA LYS A 44 4.41 8.65 0.47
C LYS A 44 3.10 8.49 -0.31
N ASP A 45 3.19 8.04 -1.57
CA ASP A 45 2.06 7.88 -2.49
C ASP A 45 1.63 6.40 -2.63
N ASP A 46 2.36 5.49 -1.98
CA ASP A 46 2.19 4.05 -1.98
C ASP A 46 1.33 3.56 -0.81
N ALA A 47 0.04 3.91 -0.85
CA ALA A 47 -0.91 3.55 0.20
C ALA A 47 -1.15 2.03 0.35
N PHE A 48 -0.66 1.21 -0.59
CA PHE A 48 -0.91 -0.23 -0.63
C PHE A 48 0.37 -1.07 -0.47
N GLY A 49 1.54 -0.45 -0.33
CA GLY A 49 2.80 -1.13 -0.06
C GLY A 49 3.39 -1.86 -1.26
N TYR A 50 3.16 -1.37 -2.48
CA TYR A 50 3.77 -1.93 -3.70
C TYR A 50 5.30 -1.88 -3.66
N LEU A 51 5.91 -0.80 -3.18
CA LEU A 51 7.37 -0.67 -3.10
C LEU A 51 7.96 -1.68 -2.11
N THR A 52 7.31 -1.84 -0.95
CA THR A 52 7.66 -2.88 0.02
C THR A 52 7.58 -4.27 -0.61
N GLN A 53 6.50 -4.56 -1.37
CA GLN A 53 6.36 -5.83 -2.09
C GLN A 53 7.50 -6.05 -3.10
N LEU A 54 7.78 -5.05 -3.95
CA LEU A 54 8.83 -5.13 -4.97
C LEU A 54 10.21 -5.35 -4.33
N GLY A 55 10.52 -4.60 -3.28
CA GLY A 55 11.77 -4.74 -2.53
C GLY A 55 11.92 -6.10 -1.86
N SER A 56 10.86 -6.60 -1.20
CA SER A 56 10.88 -7.94 -0.60
C SER A 56 11.08 -9.04 -1.65
N TYR A 57 10.54 -8.86 -2.86
CA TYR A 57 10.77 -9.81 -3.96
C TYR A 57 12.23 -9.77 -4.40
N LEU A 58 12.82 -8.58 -4.53
CA LEU A 58 14.22 -8.42 -4.91
C LEU A 58 15.15 -9.03 -3.84
N LEU A 59 14.89 -8.75 -2.56
CA LEU A 59 15.62 -9.32 -1.43
C LEU A 59 15.58 -10.86 -1.43
N ALA A 60 14.41 -11.44 -1.65
CA ALA A 60 14.25 -12.88 -1.67
C ALA A 60 14.78 -13.56 -2.96
N SER A 61 15.17 -12.77 -3.97
CA SER A 61 15.64 -13.25 -5.27
C SER A 61 17.14 -13.16 -5.45
N GLN A 62 17.91 -12.77 -4.42
CA GLN A 62 19.35 -12.52 -4.52
C GLN A 62 20.15 -13.74 -4.98
N GLU A 63 19.71 -14.96 -4.65
CA GLU A 63 20.37 -16.21 -5.07
C GLU A 63 19.90 -16.76 -6.43
N ASP A 64 18.98 -16.06 -7.13
CA ASP A 64 18.54 -16.51 -8.46
C ASP A 64 19.56 -16.08 -9.53
N ASP A 65 20.14 -17.06 -10.23
CA ASP A 65 21.14 -16.85 -11.30
C ASP A 65 20.62 -16.00 -12.46
N ARG A 66 19.30 -15.97 -12.69
CA ARG A 66 18.69 -15.14 -13.74
C ARG A 66 18.70 -13.66 -13.36
N LEU A 67 18.75 -13.34 -12.07
CA LEU A 67 18.76 -11.97 -11.57
C LEU A 67 20.20 -11.44 -11.60
N THR A 68 20.55 -10.62 -12.58
CA THR A 68 21.88 -9.99 -12.65
C THR A 68 21.87 -8.57 -12.09
N CYS A 69 20.72 -7.90 -12.08
CA CYS A 69 20.52 -6.61 -11.44
C CYS A 69 20.00 -6.82 -10.02
N LYS A 70 20.91 -6.73 -9.04
CA LYS A 70 20.66 -7.11 -7.64
C LYS A 70 20.12 -5.96 -6.77
N ASP A 71 20.27 -4.72 -7.22
CA ASP A 71 19.96 -3.49 -6.48
C ASP A 71 18.81 -2.68 -7.10
N ARG A 72 18.27 -3.11 -8.25
CA ARG A 72 17.14 -2.45 -8.90
C ARG A 72 16.08 -3.43 -9.35
N ALA A 73 14.84 -2.98 -9.31
CA ALA A 73 13.68 -3.68 -9.83
C ALA A 73 12.72 -2.68 -10.48
N ALA A 74 11.74 -3.16 -11.24
CA ALA A 74 10.80 -2.29 -11.92
C ALA A 74 9.36 -2.78 -11.86
N PHE A 75 8.43 -1.84 -11.99
CA PHE A 75 7.05 -2.13 -12.32
C PHE A 75 6.81 -1.96 -13.82
N LEU A 76 6.34 -3.01 -14.49
CA LEU A 76 5.77 -2.89 -15.83
C LEU A 76 4.26 -2.63 -15.69
N VAL A 77 3.83 -1.41 -15.97
CA VAL A 77 2.46 -0.96 -15.69
C VAL A 77 1.72 -0.66 -16.97
N MET A 78 0.49 -1.19 -17.07
CA MET A 78 -0.45 -0.88 -18.15
C MET A 78 -1.60 -0.01 -17.64
N ASP A 79 -1.87 1.12 -18.29
CA ASP A 79 -3.14 1.83 -18.13
C ASP A 79 -4.26 1.01 -18.76
N LYS A 80 -5.19 0.54 -17.92
CA LYS A 80 -6.31 -0.30 -18.36
C LYS A 80 -7.33 0.39 -19.27
N VAL A 81 -7.27 1.73 -19.39
CA VAL A 81 -8.17 2.50 -20.26
C VAL A 81 -7.52 2.76 -21.61
N SER A 82 -6.32 3.33 -21.64
CA SER A 82 -5.64 3.69 -22.89
C SER A 82 -4.80 2.55 -23.49
N GLY A 83 -4.47 1.53 -22.70
CA GLY A 83 -3.50 0.50 -23.08
C GLY A 83 -2.04 0.98 -23.01
N GLN A 84 -1.78 2.20 -22.54
CA GLN A 84 -0.42 2.73 -22.45
C GLN A 84 0.43 1.88 -21.49
N LEU A 85 1.63 1.50 -21.93
CA LEU A 85 2.63 0.85 -21.09
C LEU A 85 3.65 1.86 -20.54
N HIS A 86 4.13 1.62 -19.33
CA HIS A 86 5.23 2.34 -18.72
C HIS A 86 6.05 1.41 -17.83
N LEU A 87 7.37 1.61 -17.81
CA LEU A 87 8.29 0.88 -16.96
C LEU A 87 8.86 1.84 -15.91
N ASP A 88 8.47 1.62 -14.66
CA ASP A 88 8.83 2.45 -13.51
C ASP A 88 9.93 1.76 -12.68
N TYR A 89 11.12 2.36 -12.61
CA TYR A 89 12.32 1.75 -12.03
C TYR A 89 12.58 2.23 -10.61
N HIS A 90 12.96 1.31 -9.73
CA HIS A 90 13.25 1.56 -8.32
C HIS A 90 14.60 0.96 -7.93
N THR A 91 15.36 1.70 -7.13
CA THR A 91 16.66 1.27 -6.58
C THR A 91 16.50 0.99 -5.09
N PHE A 92 17.13 -0.07 -4.60
CA PHE A 92 17.12 -0.50 -3.22
C PHE A 92 18.55 -0.53 -2.69
N THR A 93 18.78 0.17 -1.59
CA THR A 93 20.04 0.19 -0.84
C THR A 93 20.13 -1.00 0.11
N GLN A 94 21.30 -1.19 0.73
CA GLN A 94 21.45 -2.20 1.77
C GLN A 94 20.61 -1.86 3.02
N GLU A 95 20.55 -0.59 3.40
CA GLU A 95 19.59 -0.11 4.42
C GLU A 95 18.14 -0.46 4.07
N ASP A 96 17.70 -0.25 2.81
CA ASP A 96 16.34 -0.62 2.41
C ASP A 96 16.08 -2.13 2.62
N PHE A 97 17.07 -2.98 2.29
CA PHE A 97 16.95 -4.42 2.50
C PHE A 97 16.91 -4.80 3.98
N TYR A 98 17.72 -4.16 4.81
CA TYR A 98 17.69 -4.35 6.26
C TYR A 98 16.31 -3.98 6.84
N ASP A 99 15.78 -2.81 6.47
CA ASP A 99 14.46 -2.34 6.93
C ASP A 99 13.34 -3.28 6.48
N LEU A 100 13.44 -3.85 5.27
CA LEU A 100 12.48 -4.84 4.77
C LEU A 100 12.55 -6.15 5.56
N GLU A 101 13.75 -6.63 5.89
CA GLU A 101 13.92 -7.84 6.69
C GLU A 101 13.39 -7.65 8.12
N GLU A 102 13.68 -6.52 8.76
CA GLU A 102 13.13 -6.16 10.07
C GLU A 102 11.60 -6.06 10.03
N THR A 103 11.05 -5.46 8.97
CA THR A 103 9.61 -5.39 8.74
C THR A 103 8.98 -6.78 8.63
N VAL A 104 9.61 -7.72 7.94
CA VAL A 104 9.11 -9.10 7.83
C VAL A 104 9.19 -9.81 9.18
N ASN A 105 10.32 -9.71 9.87
CA ASN A 105 10.55 -10.38 11.15
C ASN A 105 9.60 -9.88 12.25
N SER A 106 9.40 -8.56 12.35
CA SER A 106 8.45 -7.98 13.30
C SER A 106 7.01 -8.45 13.05
N ARG A 107 6.59 -8.59 11.79
CA ARG A 107 5.27 -9.13 11.44
C ARG A 107 5.14 -10.61 11.82
N ILE A 108 6.16 -11.42 11.56
CA ILE A 108 6.19 -12.83 11.99
C ILE A 108 6.04 -12.92 13.51
N GLN A 109 6.78 -12.09 14.25
CA GLN A 109 6.71 -12.05 15.72
C GLN A 109 5.30 -11.66 16.21
N ILE A 110 4.71 -10.60 15.68
CA ILE A 110 3.35 -10.15 16.02
C ILE A 110 2.33 -11.26 15.76
N LEU A 111 2.43 -11.94 14.61
CA LEU A 111 1.50 -13.02 14.25
C LEU A 111 1.71 -14.29 15.09
N SER A 112 2.89 -14.48 15.66
CA SER A 112 3.22 -15.64 16.50
C SER A 112 2.70 -15.50 17.93
N ASP A 113 2.35 -14.28 18.36
CA ASP A 113 1.79 -14.01 19.68
C ASP A 113 0.34 -13.47 19.59
N PRO A 114 -0.68 -14.30 19.87
CA PRO A 114 -2.08 -13.90 19.84
C PRO A 114 -2.44 -12.76 20.81
N SER A 115 -1.61 -12.49 21.83
CA SER A 115 -1.83 -11.41 22.78
C SER A 115 -1.27 -10.06 22.30
N THR A 116 -0.38 -10.08 21.31
CA THR A 116 0.22 -8.88 20.74
C THR A 116 -0.72 -8.26 19.70
N VAL A 117 -1.34 -7.13 20.06
CA VAL A 117 -2.12 -6.32 19.12
C VAL A 117 -1.21 -5.25 18.52
N PRO A 118 -1.04 -5.18 17.19
CA PRO A 118 -0.21 -4.15 16.57
C PRO A 118 -0.78 -2.76 16.84
N THR A 119 0.11 -1.79 17.03
CA THR A 119 -0.28 -0.39 17.16
C THR A 119 -0.93 0.11 15.86
N LYS A 120 -1.80 1.11 15.98
CA LYS A 120 -2.47 1.68 14.80
C LYS A 120 -1.42 2.41 13.95
N GLY A 121 -1.17 1.92 12.74
CA GLY A 121 -0.19 2.52 11.83
C GLY A 121 -0.59 3.88 11.22
N PHE A 122 -1.86 4.30 11.37
CA PHE A 122 -2.33 5.58 10.82
C PHE A 122 -3.33 6.27 11.74
N HIS A 123 -3.25 7.60 11.76
CA HIS A 123 -4.18 8.46 12.50
C HIS A 123 -5.30 9.00 11.61
N PRO A 124 -6.46 9.37 12.20
CA PRO A 124 -7.53 10.04 11.48
C PRO A 124 -7.07 11.38 10.91
N ILE A 125 -7.57 11.71 9.73
CA ILE A 125 -7.28 12.96 9.02
C ILE A 125 -8.51 13.86 8.98
N ASP A 126 -8.34 15.14 8.66
CA ASP A 126 -9.49 16.03 8.48
C ASP A 126 -10.41 15.54 7.35
N GLN A 127 -11.73 15.61 7.60
CA GLN A 127 -12.70 15.18 6.61
C GLN A 127 -12.61 16.02 5.34
N ASN A 128 -12.48 17.34 5.51
CA ASN A 128 -12.38 18.31 4.43
C ASN A 128 -11.06 19.10 4.50
N LYS A 129 -10.57 19.53 3.34
CA LYS A 129 -9.50 20.53 3.30
C LYS A 129 -10.03 21.86 3.85
N PRO A 130 -9.15 22.72 4.40
CA PRO A 130 -9.51 24.09 4.71
C PRO A 130 -10.14 24.78 3.50
N ASN A 131 -11.22 25.51 3.70
CA ASN A 131 -11.78 26.35 2.65
C ASN A 131 -10.88 27.60 2.42
N ALA A 132 -11.28 28.50 1.50
CA ALA A 132 -10.53 29.74 1.24
C ALA A 132 -10.32 30.64 2.47
N LYS A 133 -11.08 30.45 3.54
CA LYS A 133 -10.96 31.16 4.82
C LYS A 133 -10.22 30.35 5.90
N GLY A 134 -9.59 29.23 5.54
CA GLY A 134 -8.88 28.35 6.46
C GLY A 134 -9.78 27.46 7.34
N TRP A 135 -11.10 27.49 7.15
CA TRP A 135 -12.02 26.76 8.03
C TRP A 135 -12.15 25.29 7.63
N VAL A 136 -12.06 24.41 8.64
CA VAL A 136 -12.38 22.98 8.58
C VAL A 136 -13.61 22.70 9.43
N ASN A 137 -14.39 21.66 9.10
CA ASN A 137 -15.64 21.37 9.81
C ASN A 137 -15.45 20.67 11.17
N GLY A 138 -14.21 20.37 11.55
CA GLY A 138 -13.84 19.67 12.79
C GLY A 138 -14.02 18.15 12.73
N ASN A 139 -14.65 17.60 11.70
CA ASN A 139 -14.80 16.15 11.56
C ASN A 139 -13.47 15.50 11.20
N LYS A 140 -13.23 14.32 11.80
CA LYS A 140 -12.09 13.46 11.47
C LYS A 140 -12.58 12.19 10.78
N LYS A 141 -11.85 11.76 9.74
CA LYS A 141 -12.13 10.55 8.97
C LYS A 141 -10.93 9.62 8.91
N LEU A 142 -11.17 8.35 8.61
CA LEU A 142 -10.10 7.44 8.23
C LEU A 142 -9.44 7.89 6.92
N GLY A 143 -8.11 7.94 6.93
CA GLY A 143 -7.30 8.07 5.71
C GLY A 143 -7.43 6.85 4.81
N VAL A 144 -6.82 6.91 3.61
CA VAL A 144 -6.96 5.84 2.59
C VAL A 144 -6.57 4.48 3.17
N ASN A 145 -5.40 4.36 3.79
CA ASN A 145 -4.88 3.10 4.35
C ASN A 145 -5.86 2.45 5.35
N CYS A 146 -6.32 3.21 6.35
CA CYS A 146 -7.30 2.72 7.33
C CYS A 146 -8.70 2.50 6.74
N SER A 147 -9.12 3.27 5.73
CA SER A 147 -10.45 3.10 5.13
C SER A 147 -10.60 1.78 4.38
N TYR A 148 -9.52 1.28 3.76
CA TYR A 148 -9.47 -0.02 3.10
C TYR A 148 -9.11 -1.18 4.05
N CYS A 149 -8.66 -0.89 5.27
CA CYS A 149 -8.32 -1.93 6.25
C CYS A 149 -9.57 -2.74 6.68
N PRO A 150 -9.50 -4.09 6.70
CA PRO A 150 -10.60 -4.91 7.18
C PRO A 150 -10.82 -4.79 8.69
N PHE A 151 -9.75 -4.50 9.46
CA PHE A 151 -9.81 -4.35 10.92
C PHE A 151 -10.24 -2.94 11.38
N LYS A 152 -10.69 -2.06 10.48
CA LYS A 152 -11.01 -0.67 10.83
C LYS A 152 -12.06 -0.54 11.94
N GLN A 153 -13.06 -1.43 11.97
CA GLN A 153 -14.07 -1.42 13.04
C GLN A 153 -13.48 -1.86 14.39
N HIS A 154 -12.59 -2.85 14.40
CA HIS A 154 -11.86 -3.25 15.59
C HIS A 154 -10.97 -2.10 16.11
N CYS A 155 -10.26 -1.43 15.20
CA CYS A 155 -9.41 -0.29 15.55
C CYS A 155 -10.19 0.96 15.97
N TRP A 156 -11.40 1.14 15.44
CA TRP A 156 -12.25 2.33 15.62
C TRP A 156 -13.71 1.91 15.90
N PRO A 157 -14.03 1.40 17.10
CA PRO A 157 -15.36 0.85 17.41
C PRO A 157 -16.51 1.87 17.29
N GLU A 158 -16.20 3.14 17.56
CA GLU A 158 -17.15 4.26 17.46
C GLU A 158 -17.20 4.93 16.09
N MET A 159 -16.55 4.35 15.09
CA MET A 159 -16.59 4.86 13.72
C MET A 159 -18.01 4.84 13.16
N ARG A 160 -18.42 5.95 12.54
CA ARG A 160 -19.70 6.11 11.82
C ARG A 160 -19.46 6.09 10.31
N THR A 161 -20.38 5.52 9.54
CA THR A 161 -20.24 5.38 8.09
C THR A 161 -21.30 6.18 7.34
N PHE A 162 -20.86 7.11 6.49
CA PHE A 162 -21.73 7.98 5.70
C PHE A 162 -21.54 7.73 4.21
N LEU A 163 -22.63 7.57 3.46
CA LEU A 163 -22.59 7.31 2.01
C LEU A 163 -22.60 8.62 1.23
N TYR A 164 -21.44 9.01 0.72
CA TYR A 164 -21.32 10.11 -0.24
C TYR A 164 -21.46 9.59 -1.67
N SER A 165 -21.70 10.50 -2.62
CA SER A 165 -21.96 10.17 -4.03
C SER A 165 -20.87 9.32 -4.70
N ASN A 166 -19.62 9.44 -4.24
CA ASN A 166 -18.48 8.73 -4.82
C ASN A 166 -18.00 7.52 -4.00
N LYS A 167 -18.17 7.53 -2.68
CA LYS A 167 -17.71 6.45 -1.79
C LYS A 167 -18.27 6.58 -0.37
N PRO A 168 -18.28 5.48 0.41
CA PRO A 168 -18.43 5.54 1.84
C PRO A 168 -17.30 6.36 2.49
N VAL A 169 -17.65 7.16 3.50
CA VAL A 169 -16.71 7.90 4.34
C VAL A 169 -16.88 7.46 5.79
N PHE A 170 -15.77 7.06 6.38
CA PHE A 170 -15.68 6.54 7.73
C PHE A 170 -15.21 7.63 8.69
N LEU A 171 -16.11 8.17 9.51
CA LEU A 171 -15.81 9.24 10.46
C LEU A 171 -15.49 8.66 11.84
N THR A 172 -14.34 9.07 12.38
CA THR A 172 -13.93 8.75 13.77
C THR A 172 -14.36 9.84 14.75
N THR A 173 -14.64 11.04 14.24
CA THR A 173 -15.10 12.18 15.03
C THR A 173 -16.11 12.97 14.21
N VAL A 174 -17.31 13.17 14.75
CA VAL A 174 -18.39 13.92 14.11
C VAL A 174 -18.71 15.14 14.97
N VAL A 175 -18.17 16.30 14.58
CA VAL A 175 -18.48 17.63 15.15
C VAL A 175 -19.68 18.24 14.44
N LYS A 176 -19.74 18.08 13.11
CA LYS A 176 -20.85 18.51 12.26
C LYS A 176 -21.39 17.34 11.47
N GLU A 177 -22.61 16.92 11.76
CA GLU A 177 -23.19 15.76 11.09
C GLU A 177 -23.34 15.96 9.57
N PRO A 178 -22.86 15.00 8.76
CA PRO A 178 -23.12 14.98 7.32
C PRO A 178 -24.60 14.91 6.96
N LYS A 179 -25.03 15.70 5.97
CA LYS A 179 -26.38 15.63 5.39
C LYS A 179 -26.47 14.58 4.28
N VAL A 180 -26.05 13.34 4.58
CA VAL A 180 -26.12 12.19 3.68
C VAL A 180 -26.57 10.96 4.47
N TYR A 181 -26.93 9.88 3.78
CA TYR A 181 -27.34 8.64 4.44
C TYR A 181 -26.21 8.08 5.32
N GLU A 182 -26.53 7.84 6.60
CA GLU A 182 -25.70 7.09 7.52
C GLU A 182 -26.09 5.62 7.47
N VAL A 183 -25.09 4.74 7.33
CA VAL A 183 -25.30 3.29 7.40
C VAL A 183 -25.48 2.92 8.88
N PRO A 184 -26.62 2.33 9.29
CA PRO A 184 -26.81 1.81 10.64
C PRO A 184 -25.71 0.81 11.00
N LYS A 185 -25.28 0.81 12.27
CA LYS A 185 -24.35 -0.19 12.79
C LYS A 185 -24.97 -1.58 12.80
#